data_AF-A0A953I0F7-F1
#
_entry.id   AF-A0A953I0F7-F1
#
_cell.length_a   1.000
_cell.length_b   1.000
_cell.length_c   1.000
_cell.angle_alpha   90.00
_cell.angle_beta   90.00
_cell.angle_gamma   90.00
#
_symmetry.space_group_name_H-M   'P 1'
#
loop_
_entity.id
_entity.type
_entity.pdbx_description
1 polymer ?
#
loop_
_entity_poly.entity_id
_entity_poly.type
_entity_poly.pdbx_seq_one_letter_code
_entity_poly.pdbx_strand_id
1 'polypeptide(L)'
;MKKQTLLGIFLLACIILNYGCDTPKPIEPSAIQITGIVIEVSTDAPIPDVQVRTGLKSTVTGSDGRFTIEAIKNDTVTFSKAGYLDTSLIVNKGQSISIRLHRKGQSIETVVLTGLTSGDMTLTSDKVYELDKKFVVANGHTVTIEPGTIIKGREGVGSLASAFIVAQGGKIMAEGTAEQPIIFTSVLDNITPGQKWGDNLTAIDREKWGGLIILGKAPISAGDGDIEAQIEGIPADEEFGKYGGDVPDDNSGVYKYISVRHGGALIGDGNEINGITLGGVGSGTVFEDIEVSATLDDGVEFFGGTVNAKNIIVSYQGDDAIDLDQNYSGTIENVLVIHGGDDSDKALEIDGPEGSLSDGLFTIDKGTFIFTGGSGTGADLKSKGQGTIKNSLFIGYEDRATILIRDDFDADNNCADREDSFDYLVADEPRLIFENIEILSSSPLDILVHLYTSTCQESITPEMEKLMLDVITNTNTKVVTEPSGNVGANVSVFGWTWSAFQKFYQ
;
A
#
# COMPACT_ATOMS: atom_id res chain seq x y z
N MET A 1 58.73 -1.73 -59.22
CA MET A 1 59.97 -1.69 -58.41
C MET A 1 59.62 -2.18 -57.01
N LYS A 2 59.69 -3.48 -56.69
CA LYS A 2 60.84 -4.27 -56.20
C LYS A 2 61.56 -3.69 -54.97
N LYS A 3 61.36 -4.33 -53.80
CA LYS A 3 62.33 -4.88 -52.82
C LYS A 3 61.60 -4.97 -51.46
N GLN A 4 61.21 -6.15 -50.95
CA GLN A 4 62.00 -7.25 -50.36
C GLN A 4 63.18 -6.79 -49.47
N THR A 5 62.94 -6.91 -48.16
CA THR A 5 63.91 -7.09 -47.04
C THR A 5 63.06 -7.42 -45.81
N LEU A 6 63.42 -8.25 -44.83
CA LEU A 6 64.19 -9.48 -44.75
C LEU A 6 63.68 -10.13 -43.45
N LEU A 7 63.63 -11.46 -43.48
CA LEU A 7 63.25 -12.39 -42.43
C LEU A 7 64.09 -12.20 -41.15
N GLY A 8 63.43 -12.02 -40.00
CA GLY A 8 64.02 -12.12 -38.66
C GLY A 8 63.21 -13.10 -37.83
N ILE A 9 63.63 -14.37 -37.84
CA ILE A 9 63.07 -15.44 -37.01
C ILE A 9 63.54 -15.22 -35.57
N PHE A 10 62.62 -14.84 -34.68
CA PHE A 10 62.80 -14.99 -33.24
C PHE A 10 61.97 -16.20 -32.80
N LEU A 11 62.68 -17.31 -32.53
CA LEU A 11 62.11 -18.47 -31.85
C LEU A 11 61.91 -18.08 -30.38
N LEU A 12 60.69 -17.70 -30.00
CA LEU A 12 60.30 -17.61 -28.60
C LEU A 12 59.42 -18.81 -28.28
N ALA A 13 59.97 -19.73 -27.49
CA ALA A 13 59.27 -20.88 -26.96
C ALA A 13 58.14 -20.41 -26.04
N CYS A 14 56.90 -20.41 -26.53
CA CYS A 14 55.74 -20.34 -25.66
C CYS A 14 55.56 -21.70 -24.99
N ILE A 15 55.94 -21.76 -23.72
CA ILE A 15 55.47 -22.77 -22.76
C ILE A 15 53.94 -22.67 -22.76
N ILE A 16 53.26 -23.70 -23.28
CA ILE A 16 51.82 -23.86 -23.10
C ILE A 16 51.61 -24.26 -21.62
N LEU A 17 51.46 -23.26 -20.76
CA LEU A 17 50.79 -23.45 -19.48
C LEU A 17 49.30 -23.64 -19.80
N ASN A 18 48.82 -24.88 -19.64
CA ASN A 18 47.39 -25.17 -19.56
C ASN A 18 46.82 -24.49 -18.31
N TYR A 19 46.53 -23.20 -18.41
CA TYR A 19 45.49 -22.60 -17.58
C TYR A 19 44.17 -22.94 -18.27
N GLY A 20 43.52 -23.98 -17.76
CA GLY A 20 42.11 -24.20 -18.06
C GLY A 20 41.37 -22.92 -17.70
N CYS A 21 40.86 -22.23 -18.72
CA CYS A 21 39.90 -21.17 -18.52
C CYS A 21 38.59 -21.87 -18.14
N ASP A 22 38.44 -22.19 -16.84
CA ASP A 22 37.13 -22.48 -16.27
C ASP A 22 36.37 -21.16 -16.29
N THR A 23 35.72 -20.87 -17.43
CA THR A 23 34.62 -19.91 -17.42
C THR A 23 33.66 -20.39 -16.33
N PRO A 24 33.27 -19.55 -15.35
CA PRO A 24 32.27 -19.93 -14.38
C PRO A 24 31.07 -20.47 -15.15
N LYS A 25 30.69 -21.74 -14.91
CA LYS A 25 29.44 -22.26 -15.45
C LYS A 25 28.34 -21.27 -15.06
N PRO A 26 27.47 -20.84 -15.99
CA PRO A 26 26.28 -20.09 -15.63
C PRO A 26 25.61 -20.82 -14.48
N ILE A 27 25.36 -20.12 -13.37
CA ILE A 27 24.61 -20.69 -12.27
C ILE A 27 23.20 -20.90 -12.82
N GLU A 28 22.88 -22.16 -13.15
CA GLU A 28 21.53 -22.54 -13.54
C GLU A 28 20.57 -22.11 -12.42
N PRO A 29 19.50 -21.37 -12.72
CA PRO A 29 18.54 -20.97 -11.71
C PRO A 29 18.02 -22.22 -11.01
N SER A 30 18.07 -22.21 -9.67
CA SER A 30 17.72 -23.38 -8.87
C SER A 30 16.26 -23.76 -9.11
N ALA A 31 16.02 -24.98 -9.59
CA ALA A 31 14.68 -25.49 -9.80
C ALA A 31 13.93 -25.58 -8.46
N ILE A 32 12.71 -25.05 -8.45
CA ILE A 32 11.77 -25.07 -7.35
C ILE A 32 10.67 -26.08 -7.69
N GLN A 33 10.48 -27.07 -6.83
CA GLN A 33 9.37 -28.00 -6.96
C GLN A 33 8.11 -27.34 -6.40
N ILE A 34 7.08 -27.20 -7.25
CA ILE A 34 5.76 -26.75 -6.87
C ILE A 34 4.85 -27.96 -6.84
N THR A 35 4.21 -28.17 -5.69
CA THR A 35 3.20 -29.21 -5.51
C THR A 35 1.90 -28.54 -5.14
N GLY A 36 0.78 -29.18 -5.40
CA GLY A 36 -0.50 -28.59 -5.02
C GLY A 36 -1.68 -29.41 -5.43
N ILE A 37 -2.85 -28.82 -5.21
CA ILE A 37 -4.15 -29.34 -5.64
C ILE A 37 -4.88 -28.24 -6.41
N VAL A 38 -5.58 -28.64 -7.47
CA VAL A 38 -6.52 -27.78 -8.16
C VAL A 38 -7.94 -28.25 -7.82
N ILE A 39 -8.76 -27.33 -7.30
CA ILE A 39 -10.13 -27.61 -6.85
C ILE A 39 -11.13 -26.68 -7.55
N GLU A 40 -12.38 -27.12 -7.67
CA GLU A 40 -13.49 -26.32 -8.15
C GLU A 40 -14.03 -25.45 -7.03
N VAL A 41 -14.10 -24.14 -7.24
CA VAL A 41 -14.40 -23.17 -6.17
C VAL A 41 -15.76 -23.44 -5.52
N SER A 42 -16.76 -23.83 -6.31
CA SER A 42 -18.14 -24.02 -5.85
C SER A 42 -18.39 -25.32 -5.08
N THR A 43 -17.46 -26.28 -5.13
CA THR A 43 -17.67 -27.62 -4.54
C THR A 43 -16.49 -28.13 -3.72
N ASP A 44 -15.36 -27.43 -3.77
CA ASP A 44 -14.03 -27.88 -3.32
C ASP A 44 -13.60 -29.24 -3.88
N ALA A 45 -14.28 -29.71 -4.94
CA ALA A 45 -13.97 -30.98 -5.56
C ALA A 45 -12.65 -30.86 -6.34
N PRO A 46 -11.76 -31.86 -6.26
CA PRO A 46 -10.55 -31.88 -7.06
C PRO A 46 -10.87 -31.89 -8.56
N ILE A 47 -10.17 -31.06 -9.34
CA ILE A 47 -10.33 -31.00 -10.79
C ILE A 47 -9.24 -31.83 -11.45
N PRO A 48 -9.58 -32.97 -12.09
CA PRO A 48 -8.61 -33.76 -12.83
C PRO A 48 -8.27 -33.16 -14.19
N ASP A 49 -7.11 -33.56 -14.72
CA ASP A 49 -6.66 -33.23 -16.08
C ASP A 49 -6.60 -31.72 -16.37
N VAL A 50 -6.32 -30.89 -15.36
CA VAL A 50 -6.00 -29.46 -15.52
C VAL A 50 -4.58 -29.36 -16.06
N GLN A 51 -4.39 -28.65 -17.18
CA GLN A 51 -3.05 -28.40 -17.70
C GLN A 51 -2.34 -27.39 -16.81
N VAL A 52 -1.19 -27.80 -16.26
CA VAL A 52 -0.32 -26.92 -15.46
C VAL A 52 0.95 -26.69 -16.28
N ARG A 53 1.27 -25.44 -16.60
CA ARG A 53 2.38 -25.09 -17.51
C ARG A 53 3.23 -23.96 -16.95
N THR A 54 4.55 -24.09 -17.09
CA THR A 54 5.52 -23.00 -16.85
C THR A 54 6.62 -23.07 -17.90
N GLY A 55 6.87 -21.97 -18.63
CA GLY A 55 7.81 -21.95 -19.74
C GLY A 55 7.59 -23.13 -20.71
N LEU A 56 8.59 -23.99 -20.86
CA LEU A 56 8.53 -25.22 -21.69
C LEU A 56 8.09 -26.48 -20.94
N LYS A 57 7.89 -26.39 -19.61
CA LYS A 57 7.48 -27.51 -18.77
C LYS A 57 5.97 -27.57 -18.65
N SER A 58 5.41 -28.77 -18.59
CA SER A 58 3.98 -28.99 -18.38
C SER A 58 3.69 -30.30 -17.66
N THR A 59 2.64 -30.32 -16.85
CA THR A 59 2.05 -31.52 -16.25
C THR A 59 0.52 -31.42 -16.32
N VAL A 60 -0.17 -32.44 -15.83
CA VAL A 60 -1.62 -32.42 -15.61
C VAL A 60 -1.95 -32.85 -14.20
N THR A 61 -3.05 -32.33 -13.65
CA THR A 61 -3.54 -32.81 -12.36
C THR A 61 -4.03 -34.26 -12.46
N GLY A 62 -3.75 -35.04 -11.41
CA GLY A 62 -4.26 -36.40 -11.26
C GLY A 62 -5.77 -36.44 -10.99
N SER A 63 -6.32 -37.64 -10.81
CA SER A 63 -7.74 -37.85 -10.46
C SER A 63 -8.14 -37.22 -9.12
N ASP A 64 -7.16 -36.99 -8.25
CA ASP A 64 -7.28 -36.32 -6.96
C ASP A 64 -7.00 -34.80 -7.05
N GLY A 65 -6.90 -34.25 -8.27
CA GLY A 65 -6.64 -32.84 -8.52
C GLY A 65 -5.22 -32.42 -8.20
N ARG A 66 -4.35 -33.34 -7.75
CA ARG A 66 -2.98 -32.99 -7.34
C ARG A 66 -2.04 -32.91 -8.51
N PHE A 67 -1.05 -32.03 -8.41
CA PHE A 67 0.00 -31.90 -9.41
C PHE A 67 1.38 -31.70 -8.77
N THR A 68 2.41 -31.89 -9.60
CA THR A 68 3.78 -31.52 -9.28
C THR A 68 4.44 -31.01 -10.55
N ILE A 69 5.01 -29.81 -10.49
CA ILE A 69 5.74 -29.19 -11.59
C ILE A 69 7.01 -28.55 -11.07
N GLU A 70 8.09 -28.63 -11.85
CA GLU A 70 9.30 -27.86 -11.57
C GLU A 70 9.21 -26.51 -12.26
N ALA A 71 9.51 -25.44 -11.54
CA ALA A 71 9.61 -24.07 -12.04
C ALA A 71 10.90 -23.43 -11.52
N ILE A 72 11.19 -22.20 -11.94
CA ILE A 72 12.23 -21.37 -11.32
C ILE A 72 11.60 -20.14 -10.66
N LYS A 73 12.31 -19.47 -9.76
CA LYS A 73 11.82 -18.23 -9.14
C LYS A 73 11.43 -17.22 -10.22
N ASN A 74 10.30 -16.54 -10.02
CA ASN A 74 9.62 -15.60 -10.92
C ASN A 74 8.99 -16.22 -12.18
N ASP A 75 9.04 -17.54 -12.37
CA ASP A 75 8.24 -18.17 -13.42
C ASP A 75 6.74 -17.94 -13.19
N THR A 76 5.98 -17.84 -14.28
CA THR A 76 4.52 -17.91 -14.22
C THR A 76 4.05 -19.33 -14.50
N VAL A 77 3.38 -19.94 -13.52
CA VAL A 77 2.68 -21.22 -13.65
C VAL A 77 1.22 -20.94 -14.00
N THR A 78 0.77 -21.44 -15.14
CA THR A 78 -0.60 -21.29 -15.66
C THR A 78 -1.38 -22.59 -15.47
N PHE A 79 -2.66 -22.46 -15.11
CA PHE A 79 -3.62 -23.54 -14.90
C PHE A 79 -4.76 -23.35 -15.89
N SER A 80 -4.92 -24.31 -16.81
CA SER A 80 -5.94 -24.22 -17.86
C SER A 80 -6.71 -25.53 -18.03
N LYS A 81 -8.04 -25.41 -18.09
CA LYS A 81 -8.96 -26.51 -18.34
C LYS A 81 -10.15 -26.02 -19.14
N ALA A 82 -10.52 -26.75 -20.19
CA ALA A 82 -11.73 -26.48 -20.94
C ALA A 82 -12.94 -26.47 -19.98
N GLY A 83 -13.75 -25.41 -20.05
CA GLY A 83 -14.87 -25.19 -19.13
C GLY A 83 -14.53 -24.39 -17.87
N TYR A 84 -13.27 -24.01 -17.65
CA TYR A 84 -12.85 -23.17 -16.51
C TYR A 84 -12.14 -21.89 -16.96
N LEU A 85 -12.17 -20.86 -16.12
CA LEU A 85 -11.32 -19.68 -16.26
C LEU A 85 -9.86 -20.10 -16.01
N ASP A 86 -8.94 -19.54 -16.79
CA ASP A 86 -7.52 -19.81 -16.61
C ASP A 86 -7.01 -19.00 -15.40
N THR A 87 -6.12 -19.59 -14.60
CA THR A 87 -5.51 -18.95 -13.43
C THR A 87 -3.99 -19.06 -13.53
N SER A 88 -3.28 -18.07 -12.99
CA SER A 88 -1.82 -18.03 -13.02
C SER A 88 -1.23 -17.70 -11.64
N LEU A 89 -0.07 -18.29 -11.35
CA LEU A 89 0.74 -18.09 -10.14
C LEU A 89 2.14 -17.63 -10.54
N ILE A 90 2.72 -16.68 -9.80
CA ILE A 90 4.15 -16.34 -9.92
C ILE A 90 4.94 -17.13 -8.85
N VAL A 91 6.00 -17.80 -9.26
CA VAL A 91 6.76 -18.70 -8.38
C VAL A 91 7.72 -17.92 -7.50
N ASN A 92 7.47 -17.91 -6.19
CA ASN A 92 8.34 -17.21 -5.24
C ASN A 92 9.32 -18.15 -4.51
N LYS A 93 8.81 -19.10 -3.72
CA LYS A 93 9.58 -20.14 -3.02
C LYS A 93 8.79 -21.46 -3.00
N GLY A 94 9.48 -22.59 -2.80
CA GLY A 94 8.84 -23.91 -2.79
C GLY A 94 7.70 -23.99 -1.79
N GLN A 95 6.48 -24.24 -2.28
CA GLN A 95 5.29 -24.35 -1.44
C GLN A 95 4.30 -25.37 -2.00
N SER A 96 3.45 -25.88 -1.11
CA SER A 96 2.23 -26.58 -1.49
C SER A 96 1.15 -25.53 -1.73
N ILE A 97 0.53 -25.51 -2.90
CA ILE A 97 -0.54 -24.54 -3.24
C ILE A 97 -1.90 -25.20 -3.41
N SER A 98 -2.94 -24.45 -3.09
CA SER A 98 -4.31 -24.75 -3.51
C SER A 98 -4.72 -23.73 -4.56
N ILE A 99 -5.04 -24.19 -5.77
CA ILE A 99 -5.56 -23.35 -6.84
C ILE A 99 -7.05 -23.63 -6.97
N ARG A 100 -7.88 -22.59 -6.87
CA ARG A 100 -9.33 -22.71 -7.07
C ARG A 100 -9.67 -22.22 -8.48
N LEU A 101 -10.29 -23.07 -9.31
CA LEU A 101 -10.76 -22.68 -10.66
C LEU A 101 -12.27 -22.52 -10.69
N HIS A 102 -12.73 -21.48 -11.39
CA HIS A 102 -14.15 -21.19 -11.64
C HIS A 102 -14.61 -21.73 -12.98
N ARG A 103 -15.82 -22.28 -13.06
CA ARG A 103 -16.41 -22.71 -14.33
C ARG A 103 -16.81 -21.51 -15.18
N LYS A 104 -16.47 -21.56 -16.47
CA LYS A 104 -16.94 -20.60 -17.48
C LYS A 104 -18.45 -20.69 -17.62
N GLY A 105 -19.14 -19.55 -17.53
CA GLY A 105 -20.59 -19.44 -17.74
C GLY A 105 -21.45 -19.98 -16.59
N GLN A 106 -20.87 -20.30 -15.43
CA GLN A 106 -21.63 -20.55 -14.21
C GLN A 106 -22.30 -19.25 -13.76
N SER A 107 -23.58 -19.32 -13.38
CA SER A 107 -24.26 -18.19 -12.73
C SER A 107 -23.57 -17.91 -11.40
N ILE A 108 -22.99 -16.72 -11.27
CA ILE A 108 -22.38 -16.25 -10.03
C ILE A 108 -23.51 -15.77 -9.12
N GLU A 109 -23.53 -16.27 -7.88
CA GLU A 109 -24.45 -15.76 -6.87
C GLU A 109 -23.95 -14.40 -6.39
N THR A 110 -24.84 -13.40 -6.42
CA THR A 110 -24.62 -12.10 -5.80
C THR A 110 -25.34 -12.04 -4.46
N VAL A 111 -24.60 -11.75 -3.39
CA VAL A 111 -25.14 -11.57 -2.03
C VAL A 111 -25.07 -10.10 -1.66
N VAL A 112 -26.21 -9.51 -1.30
CA VAL A 112 -26.26 -8.12 -0.84
C VAL A 112 -25.95 -8.06 0.66
N LEU A 113 -24.99 -7.24 1.04
CA LEU A 113 -24.58 -6.94 2.40
C LEU A 113 -25.00 -5.51 2.76
N THR A 114 -25.67 -5.34 3.90
CA THR A 114 -26.13 -4.03 4.38
C THR A 114 -26.42 -4.07 5.88
N GLY A 115 -26.30 -2.92 6.54
CA GLY A 115 -26.55 -2.78 7.97
C GLY A 115 -25.53 -3.50 8.84
N LEU A 116 -25.88 -3.69 10.11
CA LEU A 116 -25.04 -4.38 11.08
C LEU A 116 -25.14 -5.90 10.91
N THR A 117 -24.00 -6.58 11.09
CA THR A 117 -23.97 -8.04 11.20
C THR A 117 -24.82 -8.51 12.39
N SER A 118 -25.48 -9.66 12.25
CA SER A 118 -26.28 -10.30 13.31
C SER A 118 -25.55 -11.44 14.03
N GLY A 119 -24.29 -11.67 13.67
CA GLY A 119 -23.40 -12.70 14.20
C GLY A 119 -22.20 -12.88 13.29
N ASP A 120 -21.38 -13.89 13.61
CA ASP A 120 -20.25 -14.28 12.76
C ASP A 120 -20.74 -14.76 11.39
N MET A 121 -19.97 -14.46 10.35
CA MET A 121 -20.25 -14.95 9.00
C MET A 121 -18.99 -15.17 8.18
N THR A 122 -19.10 -15.97 7.12
CA THR A 122 -18.03 -16.23 6.17
C THR A 122 -18.42 -15.73 4.78
N LEU A 123 -17.56 -14.93 4.17
CA LEU A 123 -17.64 -14.53 2.77
C LEU A 123 -16.77 -15.48 1.94
N THR A 124 -17.38 -16.27 1.05
CA THR A 124 -16.74 -17.32 0.28
C THR A 124 -16.36 -16.85 -1.12
N SER A 125 -15.28 -17.40 -1.68
CA SER A 125 -14.75 -16.89 -2.95
C SER A 125 -15.52 -17.32 -4.20
N ASP A 126 -16.58 -18.12 -4.08
CA ASP A 126 -17.46 -18.55 -5.17
C ASP A 126 -18.58 -17.54 -5.50
N LYS A 127 -18.73 -16.49 -4.68
CA LYS A 127 -19.77 -15.46 -4.79
C LYS A 127 -19.19 -14.07 -5.03
N VAL A 128 -20.06 -13.15 -5.44
CA VAL A 128 -19.80 -11.70 -5.36
C VAL A 128 -20.65 -11.13 -4.23
N TYR A 129 -20.04 -10.32 -3.39
CA TYR A 129 -20.75 -9.61 -2.33
C TYR A 129 -20.93 -8.15 -2.75
N GLU A 130 -22.16 -7.65 -2.72
CA GLU A 130 -22.45 -6.24 -3.02
C GLU A 130 -22.83 -5.50 -1.74
N LEU A 131 -22.08 -4.45 -1.40
CA LEU A 131 -22.44 -3.53 -0.33
C LEU A 131 -23.55 -2.61 -0.84
N ASP A 132 -24.70 -2.63 -0.17
CA ASP A 132 -25.78 -1.69 -0.38
C ASP A 132 -25.79 -0.72 0.80
N LYS A 133 -25.17 0.45 0.60
CA LYS A 133 -24.82 1.40 1.67
C LYS A 133 -23.81 0.78 2.64
N LYS A 134 -23.90 1.13 3.92
CA LYS A 134 -22.96 0.74 4.97
C LYS A 134 -23.23 -0.71 5.39
N PHE A 135 -22.22 -1.56 5.31
CA PHE A 135 -22.20 -2.87 5.95
C PHE A 135 -21.22 -2.83 7.12
N VAL A 136 -21.71 -3.16 8.31
CA VAL A 136 -20.99 -2.91 9.57
C VAL A 136 -20.77 -4.23 10.30
N VAL A 137 -19.51 -4.60 10.51
CA VAL A 137 -19.12 -5.68 11.41
C VAL A 137 -19.26 -5.18 12.83
N ALA A 138 -20.33 -5.57 13.51
CA ALA A 138 -20.65 -5.10 14.85
C ALA A 138 -19.72 -5.68 15.92
N ASN A 139 -19.67 -5.00 17.07
CA ASN A 139 -18.93 -5.43 18.24
C ASN A 139 -19.22 -6.89 18.61
N GLY A 140 -18.17 -7.69 18.79
CA GLY A 140 -18.25 -9.10 19.16
C GLY A 140 -18.54 -10.05 17.99
N HIS A 141 -18.68 -9.53 16.77
CA HIS A 141 -18.84 -10.35 15.57
C HIS A 141 -17.53 -10.42 14.77
N THR A 142 -17.32 -11.55 14.10
CA THR A 142 -16.21 -11.80 13.20
C THR A 142 -16.71 -12.11 11.79
N VAL A 143 -16.23 -11.38 10.79
CA VAL A 143 -16.41 -11.73 9.38
C VAL A 143 -15.14 -12.38 8.85
N THR A 144 -15.22 -13.67 8.51
CA THR A 144 -14.13 -14.37 7.82
C THR A 144 -14.28 -14.18 6.31
N ILE A 145 -13.23 -13.76 5.62
CA ILE A 145 -13.25 -13.53 4.17
C ILE A 145 -12.25 -14.49 3.51
N GLU A 146 -12.74 -15.40 2.67
CA GLU A 146 -11.88 -16.36 1.99
C GLU A 146 -10.97 -15.68 0.96
N PRO A 147 -9.75 -16.20 0.73
CA PRO A 147 -8.87 -15.73 -0.35
C PRO A 147 -9.58 -15.69 -1.71
N GLY A 148 -9.38 -14.62 -2.47
CA GLY A 148 -9.98 -14.44 -3.79
C GLY A 148 -11.43 -13.97 -3.78
N THR A 149 -12.00 -13.67 -2.61
CA THR A 149 -13.34 -13.09 -2.50
C THR A 149 -13.38 -11.67 -3.08
N ILE A 150 -14.46 -11.36 -3.80
CA ILE A 150 -14.71 -10.04 -4.38
C ILE A 150 -15.90 -9.41 -3.66
N ILE A 151 -15.66 -8.23 -3.08
CA ILE A 151 -16.65 -7.37 -2.46
C ILE A 151 -16.78 -6.09 -3.31
N LYS A 152 -18.00 -5.69 -3.64
CA LYS A 152 -18.30 -4.57 -4.52
C LYS A 152 -19.20 -3.55 -3.84
N GLY A 153 -18.77 -2.29 -3.73
CA GLY A 153 -19.61 -1.20 -3.28
C GLY A 153 -20.57 -0.73 -4.38
N ARG A 154 -21.87 -0.59 -4.04
CA ARG A 154 -22.82 0.12 -4.91
C ARG A 154 -22.56 1.61 -4.91
N GLU A 155 -22.83 2.24 -6.04
CA GLU A 155 -22.78 3.70 -6.18
C GLU A 155 -23.73 4.38 -5.17
N GLY A 156 -23.28 5.51 -4.64
CA GLY A 156 -24.04 6.32 -3.69
C GLY A 156 -23.18 7.44 -3.13
N VAL A 157 -23.82 8.50 -2.65
CA VAL A 157 -23.18 9.66 -2.01
C VAL A 157 -23.87 9.96 -0.68
N GLY A 158 -23.21 10.73 0.18
CA GLY A 158 -23.75 11.09 1.49
C GLY A 158 -24.02 9.88 2.36
N SER A 159 -25.15 9.93 3.07
CA SER A 159 -25.67 8.78 3.83
C SER A 159 -25.88 7.50 3.00
N LEU A 160 -26.00 7.60 1.67
CA LEU A 160 -26.22 6.49 0.76
C LEU A 160 -24.92 5.87 0.21
N ALA A 161 -23.75 6.46 0.46
CA ALA A 161 -22.47 5.89 0.06
C ALA A 161 -22.27 4.50 0.68
N SER A 162 -21.78 3.57 -0.13
CA SER A 162 -21.50 2.20 0.30
C SER A 162 -20.12 2.07 0.92
N ALA A 163 -20.03 1.49 2.11
CA ALA A 163 -18.76 1.32 2.82
C ALA A 163 -18.76 0.01 3.59
N PHE A 164 -17.58 -0.60 3.73
CA PHE A 164 -17.36 -1.73 4.61
C PHE A 164 -16.76 -1.20 5.91
N ILE A 165 -17.46 -1.38 7.03
CA ILE A 165 -17.08 -0.80 8.31
C ILE A 165 -16.83 -1.91 9.32
N VAL A 166 -15.70 -1.85 10.02
CA VAL A 166 -15.42 -2.69 11.19
C VAL A 166 -15.50 -1.80 12.41
N ALA A 167 -16.60 -1.90 13.15
CA ALA A 167 -16.81 -1.11 14.36
C ALA A 167 -15.93 -1.64 15.51
N GLN A 168 -15.71 -0.83 16.53
CA GLN A 168 -14.94 -1.23 17.72
C GLN A 168 -15.38 -2.59 18.29
N GLY A 169 -14.41 -3.49 18.46
CA GLY A 169 -14.63 -4.85 18.95
C GLY A 169 -15.19 -5.83 17.92
N GLY A 170 -15.55 -5.38 16.71
CA GLY A 170 -15.75 -6.22 15.54
C GLY A 170 -14.41 -6.66 14.95
N LYS A 171 -14.42 -7.75 14.18
CA LYS A 171 -13.19 -8.29 13.56
C LYS A 171 -13.40 -8.77 12.15
N ILE A 172 -12.37 -8.65 11.33
CA ILE A 172 -12.30 -9.45 10.09
C ILE A 172 -11.14 -10.42 10.11
N MET A 173 -11.34 -11.60 9.52
CA MET A 173 -10.28 -12.55 9.23
C MET A 173 -10.14 -12.65 7.72
N ALA A 174 -9.35 -11.75 7.14
CA ALA A 174 -9.15 -11.59 5.71
C ALA A 174 -7.69 -11.91 5.35
N GLU A 175 -7.42 -13.19 5.12
CA GLU A 175 -6.08 -13.72 4.84
C GLU A 175 -5.94 -14.10 3.37
N GLY A 176 -5.98 -13.11 2.49
CA GLY A 176 -5.74 -13.32 1.06
C GLY A 176 -4.33 -13.85 0.78
N THR A 177 -4.03 -14.05 -0.50
CA THR A 177 -2.67 -14.39 -0.96
C THR A 177 -2.31 -13.57 -2.19
N ALA A 178 -1.01 -13.50 -2.54
CA ALA A 178 -0.57 -12.92 -3.81
C ALA A 178 -1.30 -13.53 -5.03
N GLU A 179 -1.71 -14.79 -4.93
CA GLU A 179 -2.43 -15.53 -5.98
C GLU A 179 -3.94 -15.32 -5.97
N GLN A 180 -4.51 -15.06 -4.79
CA GLN A 180 -5.93 -14.91 -4.55
C GLN A 180 -6.13 -13.75 -3.57
N PRO A 181 -5.86 -12.50 -3.99
CA PRO A 181 -6.07 -11.35 -3.14
C PRO A 181 -7.56 -11.18 -2.88
N ILE A 182 -7.91 -10.60 -1.74
CA ILE A 182 -9.28 -10.17 -1.45
C ILE A 182 -9.46 -8.79 -2.07
N ILE A 183 -10.49 -8.61 -2.88
CA ILE A 183 -10.67 -7.39 -3.68
C ILE A 183 -11.93 -6.67 -3.23
N PHE A 184 -11.75 -5.44 -2.77
CA PHE A 184 -12.81 -4.46 -2.57
C PHE A 184 -12.80 -3.47 -3.74
N THR A 185 -13.91 -3.35 -4.46
CA THR A 185 -14.02 -2.51 -5.67
C THR A 185 -15.45 -1.99 -5.81
N SER A 186 -15.80 -1.40 -6.95
CA SER A 186 -17.18 -0.96 -7.26
C SER A 186 -17.97 -2.01 -8.02
N VAL A 187 -19.31 -1.96 -7.94
CA VAL A 187 -20.21 -2.71 -8.83
C VAL A 187 -20.01 -2.40 -10.32
N LEU A 188 -19.39 -1.26 -10.64
CA LEU A 188 -19.03 -0.90 -12.01
C LEU A 188 -17.82 -1.67 -12.54
N ASP A 189 -16.98 -2.24 -11.67
CA ASP A 189 -15.86 -3.10 -12.08
C ASP A 189 -16.40 -4.41 -12.65
N ASN A 190 -15.98 -4.79 -13.86
CA ASN A 190 -16.44 -6.00 -14.52
C ASN A 190 -15.74 -7.29 -14.04
N ILE A 191 -14.86 -7.20 -13.04
CA ILE A 191 -14.21 -8.34 -12.41
C ILE A 191 -15.22 -9.36 -11.88
N THR A 192 -14.92 -10.64 -12.06
CA THR A 192 -15.72 -11.78 -11.60
C THR A 192 -14.88 -12.75 -10.77
N PRO A 193 -15.49 -13.61 -9.92
CA PRO A 193 -14.76 -14.53 -9.07
C PRO A 193 -13.73 -15.36 -9.84
N GLY A 194 -12.52 -15.46 -9.27
CA GLY A 194 -11.37 -16.12 -9.88
C GLY A 194 -10.49 -15.22 -10.75
N GLN A 195 -10.94 -13.99 -11.03
CA GLN A 195 -10.11 -12.98 -11.67
C GLN A 195 -9.46 -12.08 -10.62
N LYS A 196 -8.32 -11.49 -10.97
CA LYS A 196 -7.66 -10.45 -10.17
C LYS A 196 -8.00 -9.04 -10.66
N TRP A 197 -8.32 -8.91 -11.95
CA TRP A 197 -8.45 -7.63 -12.65
C TRP A 197 -9.73 -7.60 -13.47
N GLY A 198 -10.46 -6.49 -13.38
CA GLY A 198 -11.32 -6.04 -14.47
C GLY A 198 -10.52 -5.27 -15.52
N ASP A 199 -11.13 -4.98 -16.66
CA ASP A 199 -10.50 -4.26 -17.78
C ASP A 199 -11.24 -2.99 -18.21
N ASN A 200 -12.31 -2.61 -17.49
CA ASN A 200 -13.16 -1.50 -17.86
C ASN A 200 -12.93 -0.21 -17.04
N LEU A 201 -12.33 -0.31 -15.85
CA LEU A 201 -11.98 0.84 -15.01
C LEU A 201 -10.46 1.11 -15.04
N THR A 202 -10.08 2.36 -14.81
CA THR A 202 -8.74 2.91 -14.95
C THR A 202 -8.34 3.74 -13.72
N ALA A 203 -7.10 4.23 -13.67
CA ALA A 203 -6.56 4.99 -12.55
C ALA A 203 -7.32 6.30 -12.23
N ILE A 204 -8.10 6.81 -13.19
CA ILE A 204 -8.90 8.04 -13.04
C ILE A 204 -10.34 7.75 -12.61
N ASP A 205 -10.76 6.48 -12.58
CA ASP A 205 -12.10 6.08 -12.19
C ASP A 205 -12.21 5.98 -10.67
N ARG A 206 -12.46 7.12 -10.04
CA ARG A 206 -12.55 7.31 -8.58
C ARG A 206 -13.99 7.54 -8.13
N GLU A 207 -14.25 7.58 -6.82
CA GLU A 207 -15.55 7.87 -6.20
C GLU A 207 -16.65 6.83 -6.49
N LYS A 208 -16.28 5.61 -6.86
CA LYS A 208 -17.27 4.61 -7.31
C LYS A 208 -17.94 3.86 -6.16
N TRP A 209 -17.41 4.02 -4.95
CA TRP A 209 -17.97 3.63 -3.65
C TRP A 209 -17.16 4.30 -2.52
N GLY A 210 -17.56 4.13 -1.26
CA GLY A 210 -16.92 4.76 -0.10
C GLY A 210 -15.51 4.25 0.14
N GLY A 211 -15.38 3.11 0.81
CA GLY A 211 -14.07 2.56 1.18
C GLY A 211 -14.18 1.56 2.32
N LEU A 212 -13.04 1.23 2.91
CA LEU A 212 -12.93 0.36 4.08
C LEU A 212 -12.61 1.19 5.32
N ILE A 213 -13.46 1.14 6.33
CA ILE A 213 -13.28 1.86 7.60
C ILE A 213 -13.06 0.83 8.71
N ILE A 214 -11.99 0.99 9.49
CA ILE A 214 -11.62 0.08 10.57
C ILE A 214 -11.44 0.90 11.84
N LEU A 215 -12.27 0.62 12.84
CA LEU A 215 -12.32 1.38 14.09
C LEU A 215 -11.92 0.48 15.25
N GLY A 216 -10.88 0.89 15.97
CA GLY A 216 -10.31 0.20 17.11
C GLY A 216 -10.39 1.02 18.40
N LYS A 217 -9.83 0.45 19.46
CA LYS A 217 -9.82 1.00 20.83
C LYS A 217 -8.45 1.51 21.29
N ALA A 218 -7.48 1.61 20.38
CA ALA A 218 -6.17 2.12 20.71
C ALA A 218 -6.18 3.65 20.88
N PRO A 219 -5.20 4.20 21.62
CA PRO A 219 -5.17 5.64 21.91
C PRO A 219 -5.13 6.53 20.68
N ILE A 220 -5.84 7.64 20.77
CA ILE A 220 -5.86 8.74 19.80
C ILE A 220 -5.65 10.06 20.54
N SER A 221 -5.34 11.13 19.82
CA SER A 221 -5.25 12.47 20.38
C SER A 221 -6.21 13.43 19.68
N ALA A 222 -7.49 13.34 20.04
CA ALA A 222 -8.55 14.20 19.51
C ALA A 222 -8.50 15.63 20.08
N GLY A 223 -8.85 16.62 19.27
CA GLY A 223 -8.74 18.05 19.61
C GLY A 223 -9.60 18.54 20.78
N ASP A 224 -10.70 17.86 21.08
CA ASP A 224 -11.54 18.16 22.26
C ASP A 224 -11.00 17.54 23.57
N GLY A 225 -9.95 16.72 23.46
CA GLY A 225 -9.30 16.05 24.58
C GLY A 225 -9.97 14.76 25.03
N ASP A 226 -11.01 14.29 24.33
CA ASP A 226 -11.64 13.01 24.62
C ASP A 226 -10.75 11.84 24.16
N ILE A 227 -10.92 10.69 24.81
CA ILE A 227 -10.19 9.46 24.48
C ILE A 227 -10.83 8.68 23.33
N GLU A 228 -12.08 9.00 23.00
CA GLU A 228 -12.85 8.43 21.90
C GLU A 228 -13.36 9.58 21.04
N ALA A 229 -13.37 9.38 19.72
CA ALA A 229 -13.88 10.33 18.74
C ALA A 229 -14.91 9.64 17.82
N GLN A 230 -15.61 10.45 17.05
CA GLN A 230 -16.51 9.97 16.00
C GLN A 230 -15.79 10.04 14.66
N ILE A 231 -15.72 8.93 13.93
CA ILE A 231 -15.08 8.92 12.61
C ILE A 231 -15.90 9.76 11.64
N GLU A 232 -15.20 10.45 10.75
CA GLU A 232 -15.83 11.32 9.78
C GLU A 232 -16.80 10.60 8.82
N GLY A 233 -17.78 11.40 8.38
CA GLY A 233 -19.01 11.03 7.66
C GLY A 233 -19.76 9.76 8.08
N ILE A 234 -19.54 9.29 9.31
CA ILE A 234 -20.53 8.52 10.05
C ILE A 234 -21.25 9.47 11.02
N PRO A 235 -22.60 9.56 10.97
CA PRO A 235 -23.35 10.46 11.86
C PRO A 235 -23.03 10.23 13.34
N ALA A 236 -22.95 11.32 14.11
CA ALA A 236 -22.56 11.27 15.53
C ALA A 236 -23.50 10.48 16.45
N ASP A 237 -24.72 10.18 16.01
CA ASP A 237 -25.68 9.32 16.72
C ASP A 237 -25.55 7.82 16.36
N GLU A 238 -24.68 7.48 15.40
CA GLU A 238 -24.39 6.10 15.02
C GLU A 238 -23.19 5.57 15.82
N GLU A 239 -23.49 4.84 16.90
CA GLU A 239 -22.49 4.29 17.84
C GLU A 239 -21.40 3.43 17.18
N PHE A 240 -21.66 2.85 16.01
CA PHE A 240 -20.67 2.06 15.28
C PHE A 240 -19.57 2.91 14.63
N GLY A 241 -19.69 4.24 14.60
CA GLY A 241 -18.68 5.16 14.09
C GLY A 241 -17.68 5.64 15.15
N LYS A 242 -17.82 5.23 16.41
CA LYS A 242 -16.85 5.58 17.47
C LYS A 242 -15.54 4.84 17.29
N TYR A 243 -14.44 5.52 17.60
CA TYR A 243 -13.08 4.97 17.62
C TYR A 243 -12.23 5.62 18.71
N GLY A 244 -11.07 5.07 18.98
CA GLY A 244 -10.18 5.53 20.06
C GLY A 244 -10.41 4.81 21.37
N GLY A 245 -9.55 5.05 22.36
CA GLY A 245 -9.67 4.45 23.69
C GLY A 245 -8.32 4.36 24.39
N ASP A 246 -8.18 3.37 25.26
CA ASP A 246 -7.01 3.17 26.11
C ASP A 246 -6.39 1.77 25.96
N VAL A 247 -6.65 1.08 24.84
CA VAL A 247 -6.20 -0.30 24.58
C VAL A 247 -5.19 -0.36 23.41
N PRO A 248 -3.90 -0.06 23.64
CA PRO A 248 -2.86 -0.10 22.60
C PRO A 248 -2.74 -1.43 21.85
N ASP A 249 -3.08 -2.55 22.46
CA ASP A 249 -3.02 -3.88 21.85
C ASP A 249 -4.38 -4.39 21.35
N ASP A 250 -5.34 -3.47 21.12
CA ASP A 250 -6.62 -3.81 20.50
C ASP A 250 -6.43 -4.53 19.16
N ASN A 251 -7.39 -5.39 18.83
CA ASN A 251 -7.26 -6.33 17.72
C ASN A 251 -8.55 -6.38 16.90
N SER A 252 -8.52 -5.69 15.77
CA SER A 252 -9.58 -5.63 14.75
C SER A 252 -9.48 -6.78 13.73
N GLY A 253 -8.55 -7.72 13.92
CA GLY A 253 -8.41 -8.95 13.15
C GLY A 253 -7.16 -8.98 12.26
N VAL A 254 -7.31 -9.59 11.07
CA VAL A 254 -6.22 -9.82 10.11
C VAL A 254 -6.61 -9.32 8.74
N TYR A 255 -5.73 -8.50 8.16
CA TYR A 255 -5.85 -7.85 6.87
C TYR A 255 -4.59 -8.18 6.06
N LYS A 256 -4.69 -9.15 5.15
CA LYS A 256 -3.56 -9.62 4.36
C LYS A 256 -3.91 -9.80 2.88
N TYR A 257 -3.09 -9.27 1.98
CA TYR A 257 -3.31 -9.32 0.53
C TYR A 257 -4.69 -8.78 0.14
N ILE A 258 -4.98 -7.56 0.59
CA ILE A 258 -6.23 -6.85 0.31
C ILE A 258 -5.95 -5.76 -0.71
N SER A 259 -6.79 -5.69 -1.74
CA SER A 259 -6.76 -4.65 -2.76
C SER A 259 -8.06 -3.85 -2.71
N VAL A 260 -7.97 -2.56 -2.40
CA VAL A 260 -9.08 -1.62 -2.35
C VAL A 260 -8.95 -0.66 -3.53
N ARG A 261 -10.00 -0.59 -4.37
CA ARG A 261 -9.94 0.14 -5.64
C ARG A 261 -11.15 1.03 -5.84
N HIS A 262 -10.97 2.15 -6.52
CA HIS A 262 -12.08 2.98 -7.01
C HIS A 262 -12.97 3.57 -5.89
N GLY A 263 -12.40 3.76 -4.69
CA GLY A 263 -13.07 4.33 -3.50
C GLY A 263 -13.14 5.87 -3.54
N GLY A 264 -13.40 6.52 -2.40
CA GLY A 264 -13.42 7.99 -2.32
C GLY A 264 -14.79 8.64 -2.44
N ALA A 265 -15.90 7.94 -2.23
CA ALA A 265 -17.22 8.56 -2.43
C ALA A 265 -17.51 9.63 -1.37
N LEU A 266 -17.91 10.82 -1.83
CA LEU A 266 -18.37 11.94 -1.01
C LEU A 266 -19.48 11.54 -0.02
N ILE A 267 -19.28 11.79 1.27
CA ILE A 267 -20.23 11.52 2.37
C ILE A 267 -20.78 12.79 3.03
N GLY A 268 -20.15 13.95 2.79
CA GLY A 268 -20.57 15.29 3.19
C GLY A 268 -19.83 16.35 2.34
N ASP A 269 -20.16 17.63 2.50
CA ASP A 269 -19.42 18.70 1.82
C ASP A 269 -17.99 18.76 2.39
N GLY A 270 -16.99 18.32 1.62
CA GLY A 270 -15.59 18.24 2.07
C GLY A 270 -15.34 17.12 3.08
N ASN A 271 -16.17 16.08 3.05
CA ASN A 271 -15.92 14.83 3.76
C ASN A 271 -16.15 13.71 2.75
N GLU A 272 -15.08 13.10 2.29
CA GLU A 272 -15.06 11.93 1.44
C GLU A 272 -14.74 10.71 2.35
N ILE A 273 -14.90 9.47 1.86
CA ILE A 273 -14.39 8.30 2.58
C ILE A 273 -13.08 7.91 1.89
N ASN A 274 -12.01 7.79 2.66
CA ASN A 274 -10.70 7.31 2.18
C ASN A 274 -10.77 5.93 1.53
N GLY A 275 -9.71 5.55 0.82
CA GLY A 275 -9.53 4.16 0.42
C GLY A 275 -9.63 3.23 1.62
N ILE A 276 -8.77 3.47 2.60
CA ILE A 276 -8.80 2.79 3.89
C ILE A 276 -8.65 3.82 5.01
N THR A 277 -9.60 3.84 5.94
CA THR A 277 -9.55 4.64 7.17
C THR A 277 -9.24 3.73 8.36
N LEU A 278 -8.22 4.07 9.15
CA LEU A 278 -7.80 3.37 10.36
C LEU A 278 -7.96 4.29 11.58
N GLY A 279 -9.11 4.22 12.25
CA GLY A 279 -9.36 4.99 13.46
C GLY A 279 -8.98 4.23 14.73
N GLY A 280 -7.96 4.67 15.45
CA GLY A 280 -7.58 4.09 16.75
C GLY A 280 -7.29 2.58 16.69
N VAL A 281 -6.72 2.08 15.59
CA VAL A 281 -6.48 0.63 15.42
C VAL A 281 -5.25 0.19 16.22
N GLY A 282 -5.41 -0.90 16.98
CA GLY A 282 -4.38 -1.39 17.89
C GLY A 282 -3.33 -2.29 17.26
N SER A 283 -2.18 -2.38 17.93
CA SER A 283 -1.02 -3.20 17.56
C SER A 283 -1.28 -4.72 17.58
N GLY A 284 -2.41 -5.17 18.12
CA GLY A 284 -2.87 -6.54 18.03
C GLY A 284 -3.45 -6.92 16.66
N THR A 285 -3.70 -5.93 15.80
CA THR A 285 -4.21 -6.11 14.42
C THR A 285 -3.06 -6.39 13.46
N VAL A 286 -3.25 -7.37 12.56
CA VAL A 286 -2.31 -7.63 11.47
C VAL A 286 -2.75 -6.85 10.23
N PHE A 287 -1.91 -5.94 9.75
CA PHE A 287 -2.18 -5.13 8.56
C PHE A 287 -0.99 -5.18 7.60
N GLU A 288 -1.03 -6.12 6.64
CA GLU A 288 0.12 -6.42 5.77
C GLU A 288 -0.30 -6.67 4.33
N ASP A 289 0.56 -6.33 3.37
CA ASP A 289 0.34 -6.61 1.94
C ASP A 289 -0.97 -5.97 1.46
N ILE A 290 -1.02 -4.64 1.48
CA ILE A 290 -2.21 -3.84 1.18
C ILE A 290 -1.99 -3.02 -0.09
N GLU A 291 -2.96 -3.03 -0.98
CA GLU A 291 -3.05 -2.13 -2.13
C GLU A 291 -4.25 -1.21 -1.98
N VAL A 292 -4.03 0.08 -2.18
CA VAL A 292 -5.09 1.06 -2.45
C VAL A 292 -4.83 1.72 -3.81
N SER A 293 -5.84 1.83 -4.65
CA SER A 293 -5.69 2.48 -5.94
C SER A 293 -6.93 3.20 -6.42
N ALA A 294 -6.74 4.35 -7.08
CA ALA A 294 -7.80 5.14 -7.68
C ALA A 294 -8.89 5.53 -6.66
N THR A 295 -8.50 6.11 -5.53
CA THR A 295 -9.42 6.73 -4.56
C THR A 295 -9.50 8.23 -4.83
N LEU A 296 -10.66 8.87 -4.62
CA LEU A 296 -10.73 10.33 -4.75
C LEU A 296 -10.05 11.01 -3.57
N ASP A 297 -10.34 10.51 -2.38
CA ASP A 297 -9.75 10.98 -1.15
C ASP A 297 -8.44 10.23 -0.90
N ASP A 298 -8.02 10.16 0.36
CA ASP A 298 -6.77 9.52 0.72
C ASP A 298 -6.67 8.06 0.30
N GLY A 299 -5.42 7.62 0.13
CA GLY A 299 -5.10 6.20 0.00
C GLY A 299 -5.36 5.46 1.30
N VAL A 300 -4.56 5.76 2.32
CA VAL A 300 -4.69 5.22 3.67
C VAL A 300 -4.51 6.32 4.69
N GLU A 301 -5.51 6.52 5.51
CA GLU A 301 -5.49 7.52 6.58
C GLU A 301 -5.52 6.85 7.96
N PHE A 302 -4.69 7.35 8.87
CA PHE A 302 -4.54 6.86 10.24
C PHE A 302 -4.93 7.94 11.24
N PHE A 303 -6.13 7.83 11.82
CA PHE A 303 -6.51 8.65 12.97
C PHE A 303 -6.03 8.02 14.27
N GLY A 304 -4.82 8.37 14.69
CA GLY A 304 -4.16 7.84 15.87
C GLY A 304 -3.97 6.31 15.82
N GLY A 305 -3.86 5.69 16.98
CA GLY A 305 -3.65 4.25 17.10
C GLY A 305 -2.18 3.82 17.06
N THR A 306 -1.98 2.49 17.07
CA THR A 306 -0.68 1.83 17.30
C THR A 306 -0.43 0.66 16.34
N VAL A 307 -1.36 0.42 15.40
CA VAL A 307 -1.24 -0.65 14.41
C VAL A 307 0.05 -0.52 13.62
N ASN A 308 0.78 -1.62 13.44
CA ASN A 308 1.91 -1.65 12.54
C ASN A 308 1.43 -2.08 11.16
N ALA A 309 1.94 -1.43 10.13
CA ALA A 309 1.68 -1.76 8.74
C ALA A 309 2.92 -2.23 8.01
N LYS A 310 2.76 -3.17 7.09
CA LYS A 310 3.87 -3.69 6.27
C LYS A 310 3.45 -3.89 4.83
N ASN A 311 4.30 -3.48 3.87
CA ASN A 311 4.04 -3.67 2.44
C ASN A 311 2.72 -2.99 2.03
N ILE A 312 2.67 -1.66 2.09
CA ILE A 312 1.57 -0.86 1.56
C ILE A 312 1.96 -0.32 0.18
N ILE A 313 1.06 -0.41 -0.79
CA ILE A 313 1.14 0.36 -2.02
C ILE A 313 -0.10 1.23 -2.17
N VAL A 314 0.10 2.50 -2.49
CA VAL A 314 -0.95 3.45 -2.85
C VAL A 314 -0.67 3.97 -4.26
N SER A 315 -1.69 4.05 -5.10
CA SER A 315 -1.51 4.62 -6.44
C SER A 315 -2.71 5.41 -6.95
N TYR A 316 -2.44 6.62 -7.42
CA TYR A 316 -3.43 7.54 -8.01
C TYR A 316 -4.61 7.83 -7.10
N GLN A 317 -4.34 8.10 -5.82
CA GLN A 317 -5.29 8.77 -4.93
C GLN A 317 -5.49 10.22 -5.38
N GLY A 318 -6.61 10.85 -5.01
CA GLY A 318 -6.90 12.23 -5.37
C GLY A 318 -6.51 13.27 -4.32
N ASP A 319 -6.37 12.88 -3.05
CA ASP A 319 -5.79 13.71 -2.00
C ASP A 319 -4.44 13.12 -1.55
N ASP A 320 -4.32 12.65 -0.30
CA ASP A 320 -3.05 12.20 0.28
C ASP A 320 -2.86 10.69 0.24
N ALA A 321 -1.68 10.24 -0.14
CA ALA A 321 -1.46 8.79 -0.29
C ALA A 321 -1.44 8.08 1.06
N ILE A 322 -0.66 8.60 2.00
CA ILE A 322 -0.60 8.17 3.39
C ILE A 322 -0.78 9.42 4.23
N ASP A 323 -1.89 9.48 4.97
CA ASP A 323 -2.16 10.55 5.91
C ASP A 323 -2.10 10.00 7.35
N LEU A 324 -1.36 10.69 8.21
CA LEU A 324 -1.19 10.36 9.61
C LEU A 324 -1.69 11.51 10.47
N ASP A 325 -2.59 11.17 11.36
CA ASP A 325 -3.29 12.16 12.15
C ASP A 325 -3.40 11.71 13.61
N GLN A 326 -3.82 12.64 14.48
CA GLN A 326 -4.20 12.36 15.88
C GLN A 326 -3.22 11.48 16.67
N ASN A 327 -1.92 11.75 16.53
CA ASN A 327 -0.84 11.09 17.29
C ASN A 327 -0.67 9.58 16.99
N TYR A 328 -0.77 9.18 15.71
CA TYR A 328 -0.43 7.81 15.31
C TYR A 328 0.99 7.43 15.76
N SER A 329 1.13 6.21 16.31
CA SER A 329 2.34 5.74 17.01
C SER A 329 2.87 4.40 16.51
N GLY A 330 2.33 3.91 15.39
CA GLY A 330 2.75 2.65 14.77
C GLY A 330 3.94 2.82 13.82
N THR A 331 4.38 1.68 13.28
CA THR A 331 5.40 1.61 12.23
C THR A 331 4.78 1.19 10.89
N ILE A 332 5.07 1.95 9.83
CA ILE A 332 4.79 1.60 8.44
C ILE A 332 6.11 1.19 7.79
N GLU A 333 6.31 -0.12 7.58
CA GLU A 333 7.49 -0.65 6.90
C GLU A 333 7.19 -0.98 5.43
N ASN A 334 8.08 -0.56 4.53
CA ASN A 334 8.03 -0.86 3.10
C ASN A 334 6.77 -0.31 2.42
N VAL A 335 6.73 1.00 2.17
CA VAL A 335 5.62 1.69 1.52
C VAL A 335 6.00 2.19 0.12
N LEU A 336 5.16 1.96 -0.87
CA LEU A 336 5.32 2.48 -2.22
C LEU A 336 4.14 3.38 -2.57
N VAL A 337 4.40 4.63 -2.91
CA VAL A 337 3.39 5.56 -3.41
C VAL A 337 3.69 5.91 -4.86
N ILE A 338 2.68 5.83 -5.72
CA ILE A 338 2.73 6.37 -7.08
C ILE A 338 1.59 7.37 -7.25
N HIS A 339 1.90 8.66 -7.26
CA HIS A 339 0.88 9.71 -7.27
C HIS A 339 1.13 10.76 -8.35
N GLY A 340 0.24 11.74 -8.43
CA GLY A 340 0.15 12.71 -9.52
C GLY A 340 -1.06 12.49 -10.42
N GLY A 341 -1.13 13.23 -11.51
CA GLY A 341 -2.31 13.30 -12.39
C GLY A 341 -3.05 14.63 -12.26
N ASP A 342 -4.31 14.65 -12.69
CA ASP A 342 -5.13 15.86 -12.74
C ASP A 342 -5.56 16.33 -11.34
N ASP A 343 -5.50 15.43 -10.35
CA ASP A 343 -6.08 15.59 -9.02
C ASP A 343 -5.38 14.56 -8.11
N SER A 344 -4.52 15.08 -7.24
CA SER A 344 -3.64 14.38 -6.29
C SER A 344 -3.01 15.45 -5.40
N ASP A 345 -2.72 15.12 -4.15
CA ASP A 345 -1.96 16.00 -3.26
C ASP A 345 -0.63 15.37 -2.81
N LYS A 346 -0.45 15.06 -1.52
CA LYS A 346 0.83 14.62 -0.97
C LYS A 346 1.02 13.12 -1.12
N ALA A 347 2.29 12.68 -1.22
CA ALA A 347 2.62 11.28 -1.03
C ALA A 347 2.63 10.89 0.46
N LEU A 348 2.91 11.85 1.33
CA LEU A 348 2.79 11.76 2.78
C LEU A 348 2.19 13.07 3.30
N GLU A 349 1.08 13.02 4.01
CA GLU A 349 0.61 14.10 4.87
C GLU A 349 0.75 13.63 6.33
N ILE A 350 1.27 14.51 7.20
CA ILE A 350 1.66 14.14 8.56
C ILE A 350 1.28 15.27 9.51
N ASP A 351 0.16 15.07 10.18
CA ASP A 351 -0.30 15.87 11.29
C ASP A 351 -0.02 15.18 12.64
N GLY A 352 0.07 16.03 13.66
CA GLY A 352 0.46 15.63 15.00
C GLY A 352 -0.72 15.43 15.93
N PRO A 353 -0.45 15.44 17.24
CA PRO A 353 -1.50 15.46 18.25
C PRO A 353 -2.42 16.70 18.16
N GLU A 354 -3.73 16.50 17.98
CA GLU A 354 -4.69 17.58 18.15
C GLU A 354 -4.92 17.87 19.65
N GLY A 355 -4.99 16.80 20.45
CA GLY A 355 -5.24 16.83 21.88
C GLY A 355 -3.97 16.87 22.76
N SER A 356 -4.12 16.42 24.01
CA SER A 356 -3.03 16.43 25.01
C SER A 356 -2.15 15.18 25.00
N LEU A 357 -2.67 14.05 24.49
CA LEU A 357 -1.89 12.83 24.32
C LEU A 357 -0.88 13.08 23.20
N SER A 358 0.40 13.07 23.50
CA SER A 358 1.42 13.49 22.54
C SER A 358 2.63 12.58 22.52
N ASP A 359 2.60 11.41 23.15
CA ASP A 359 3.75 10.50 23.22
C ASP A 359 3.91 9.57 21.99
N GLY A 360 2.99 9.67 21.02
CA GLY A 360 3.02 8.89 19.80
C GLY A 360 4.09 9.42 18.84
N LEU A 361 4.93 8.52 18.35
CA LEU A 361 5.97 8.81 17.37
C LEU A 361 5.88 7.75 16.28
N PHE A 362 5.33 8.11 15.13
CA PHE A 362 5.25 7.17 14.01
C PHE A 362 6.65 6.80 13.51
N THR A 363 6.75 5.69 12.79
CA THR A 363 7.93 5.38 11.97
C THR A 363 7.52 4.97 10.58
N ILE A 364 8.02 5.67 9.55
CA ILE A 364 8.00 5.19 8.16
C ILE A 364 9.42 4.73 7.82
N ASP A 365 9.57 3.44 7.51
CA ASP A 365 10.85 2.83 7.12
C ASP A 365 10.77 2.23 5.72
N LYS A 366 11.74 2.55 4.85
CA LYS A 366 11.84 2.05 3.47
C LYS A 366 10.66 2.50 2.59
N GLY A 367 10.39 3.79 2.56
CA GLY A 367 9.40 4.38 1.65
C GLY A 367 9.98 4.68 0.28
N THR A 368 9.25 4.41 -0.80
CA THR A 368 9.52 4.98 -2.13
C THR A 368 8.31 5.79 -2.58
N PHE A 369 8.52 7.07 -2.88
CA PHE A 369 7.49 8.02 -3.28
C PHE A 369 7.77 8.50 -4.70
N ILE A 370 6.90 8.12 -5.65
CA ILE A 370 7.06 8.37 -7.07
C ILE A 370 5.99 9.37 -7.52
N PHE A 371 6.43 10.55 -7.90
CA PHE A 371 5.59 11.54 -8.54
C PHE A 371 5.64 11.39 -10.06
N THR A 372 4.46 11.31 -10.67
CA THR A 372 4.31 11.04 -12.12
C THR A 372 3.98 12.29 -12.95
N GLY A 373 3.97 13.48 -12.33
CA GLY A 373 3.60 14.75 -12.96
C GLY A 373 2.17 15.17 -12.63
N GLY A 374 1.82 16.44 -12.92
CA GLY A 374 0.52 17.01 -12.58
C GLY A 374 0.50 17.71 -11.21
N SER A 375 -0.57 17.48 -10.45
CA SER A 375 -0.79 17.99 -9.08
C SER A 375 -0.10 17.12 -8.03
N GLY A 376 0.34 17.71 -6.92
CA GLY A 376 0.85 16.98 -5.76
C GLY A 376 2.31 17.25 -5.35
N THR A 377 2.65 16.88 -4.12
CA THR A 377 3.96 17.06 -3.47
C THR A 377 4.45 15.78 -2.80
N GLY A 378 5.73 15.69 -2.43
CA GLY A 378 6.29 14.50 -1.78
C GLY A 378 5.75 14.28 -0.37
N ALA A 379 6.20 15.06 0.59
CA ALA A 379 5.79 14.95 1.97
C ALA A 379 5.44 16.33 2.52
N ASP A 380 4.38 16.40 3.31
CA ASP A 380 4.03 17.56 4.10
C ASP A 380 3.98 17.22 5.59
N LEU A 381 4.73 17.98 6.38
CA LEU A 381 4.85 17.82 7.82
C LEU A 381 4.17 19.02 8.45
N LYS A 382 2.90 18.83 8.79
CA LYS A 382 1.97 19.87 9.22
C LYS A 382 2.05 20.11 10.72
N SER A 383 0.95 20.45 11.36
CA SER A 383 0.93 20.95 12.74
C SER A 383 1.35 19.84 13.69
N LYS A 384 2.41 20.08 14.47
CA LYS A 384 2.97 19.12 15.45
C LYS A 384 3.34 17.74 14.87
N GLY A 385 3.55 17.61 13.56
CA GLY A 385 3.98 16.36 12.94
C GLY A 385 5.25 15.82 13.61
N GLN A 386 5.21 14.59 14.10
CA GLN A 386 6.26 14.02 14.95
C GLN A 386 6.43 12.51 14.73
N GLY A 387 7.67 12.06 14.59
CA GLY A 387 7.99 10.68 14.25
C GLY A 387 9.28 10.59 13.46
N THR A 388 9.48 9.46 12.78
CA THR A 388 10.70 9.21 12.00
C THR A 388 10.36 8.75 10.60
N ILE A 389 10.88 9.43 9.58
CA ILE A 389 10.93 8.95 8.19
C ILE A 389 12.36 8.52 7.91
N LYS A 390 12.57 7.27 7.52
CA LYS A 390 13.93 6.76 7.28
C LYS A 390 14.07 5.75 6.16
N ASN A 391 15.29 5.69 5.62
CA ASN A 391 15.67 4.80 4.53
C ASN A 391 14.77 4.96 3.29
N SER A 392 14.33 6.19 2.99
CA SER A 392 13.31 6.45 1.98
C SER A 392 13.87 7.15 0.74
N LEU A 393 13.15 7.00 -0.38
CA LEU A 393 13.51 7.49 -1.70
C LEU A 393 12.36 8.30 -2.30
N PHE A 394 12.64 9.54 -2.71
CA PHE A 394 11.70 10.40 -3.46
C PHE A 394 12.14 10.51 -4.91
N ILE A 395 11.20 10.39 -5.85
CA ILE A 395 11.47 10.37 -7.30
C ILE A 395 10.48 11.27 -8.03
N GLY A 396 10.98 12.13 -8.93
CA GLY A 396 10.15 12.85 -9.91
C GLY A 396 9.82 14.31 -9.59
N TYR A 397 10.31 14.85 -8.47
CA TYR A 397 9.95 16.18 -7.96
C TYR A 397 10.84 17.34 -8.45
N GLU A 398 11.43 17.23 -9.65
CA GLU A 398 12.55 18.05 -10.14
C GLU A 398 12.40 19.59 -10.05
N ASP A 399 11.18 20.13 -10.05
CA ASP A 399 10.92 21.58 -10.07
C ASP A 399 9.92 22.03 -8.98
N ARG A 400 9.80 21.29 -7.88
CA ARG A 400 8.91 21.65 -6.77
C ARG A 400 9.47 21.23 -5.43
N ALA A 401 8.92 21.83 -4.38
CA ALA A 401 9.20 21.37 -3.04
C ALA A 401 8.76 19.90 -2.91
N THR A 402 9.68 19.06 -2.44
CA THR A 402 9.46 17.64 -2.23
C THR A 402 9.07 17.38 -0.79
N ILE A 403 9.78 17.99 0.17
CA ILE A 403 9.49 17.88 1.60
C ILE A 403 9.16 19.28 2.11
N LEU A 404 7.92 19.45 2.54
CA LEU A 404 7.39 20.64 3.16
C LEU A 404 7.31 20.43 4.67
N ILE A 405 7.74 21.43 5.42
CA ILE A 405 7.68 21.43 6.88
C ILE A 405 7.02 22.75 7.28
N ARG A 406 6.06 22.67 8.22
CA ARG A 406 5.28 23.77 8.84
C ARG A 406 4.01 24.23 8.12
N ASP A 407 3.37 23.41 7.30
CA ASP A 407 2.38 23.92 6.32
C ASP A 407 1.17 24.68 6.92
N ASP A 408 0.55 24.27 8.04
CA ASP A 408 -0.65 24.99 8.51
C ASP A 408 -0.57 25.58 9.95
N PHE A 409 -0.73 26.90 10.03
CA PHE A 409 -0.96 27.65 11.26
C PHE A 409 -2.47 27.84 11.42
N ASP A 410 -3.01 27.71 12.62
CA ASP A 410 -4.35 28.26 12.86
C ASP A 410 -4.30 29.80 12.70
N ALA A 411 -5.08 30.29 11.75
CA ALA A 411 -5.10 31.68 11.33
C ALA A 411 -5.62 32.63 12.44
N ASP A 412 -6.13 32.11 13.55
CA ASP A 412 -6.82 32.88 14.58
C ASP A 412 -5.87 33.51 15.62
N ASN A 413 -4.57 33.17 15.62
CA ASN A 413 -3.62 33.64 16.64
C ASN A 413 -2.36 34.38 16.12
N ASN A 414 -2.48 35.15 15.03
CA ASN A 414 -1.49 36.16 14.61
C ASN A 414 -0.03 35.65 14.48
N CYS A 415 0.15 34.44 13.96
CA CYS A 415 1.47 33.82 13.73
C CYS A 415 2.38 33.76 15.00
N ALA A 416 1.80 33.59 16.19
CA ALA A 416 2.60 33.35 17.41
C ALA A 416 3.41 32.03 17.31
N ASP A 417 4.50 31.91 18.07
CA ASP A 417 5.29 30.66 18.17
C ASP A 417 4.34 29.49 18.47
N ARG A 418 4.33 28.48 17.60
CA ARG A 418 3.56 27.25 17.76
C ARG A 418 4.50 26.10 18.00
N GLU A 419 4.12 25.20 18.90
CA GLU A 419 4.63 23.82 18.86
C GLU A 419 4.28 23.25 17.48
N ASP A 420 5.25 23.23 16.57
CA ASP A 420 5.08 22.75 15.21
C ASP A 420 6.17 21.77 14.79
N SER A 421 6.02 21.20 13.60
CA SER A 421 6.93 20.20 13.05
C SER A 421 8.37 20.69 12.91
N PHE A 422 8.61 21.99 12.69
CA PHE A 422 9.96 22.54 12.63
C PHE A 422 10.63 22.57 13.99
N ASP A 423 9.93 23.03 15.03
CA ASP A 423 10.47 23.04 16.39
C ASP A 423 10.82 21.62 16.85
N TYR A 424 10.01 20.63 16.45
CA TYR A 424 10.29 19.21 16.69
C TYR A 424 11.47 18.67 15.90
N LEU A 425 11.79 19.23 14.74
CA LEU A 425 12.95 18.84 13.93
C LEU A 425 14.26 19.40 14.50
N VAL A 426 14.27 20.66 14.95
CA VAL A 426 15.50 21.38 15.30
C VAL A 426 15.82 21.40 16.79
N ALA A 427 14.97 20.80 17.63
CA ALA A 427 15.21 20.66 19.07
C ALA A 427 16.50 19.87 19.38
N ASP A 428 17.08 20.12 20.57
CA ASP A 428 18.24 19.35 21.07
C ASP A 428 17.93 17.84 21.18
N GLU A 429 16.67 17.52 21.52
CA GLU A 429 16.11 16.17 21.51
C GLU A 429 14.96 16.15 20.48
N PRO A 430 15.27 15.88 19.20
CA PRO A 430 14.29 16.02 18.13
C PRO A 430 13.22 14.94 18.21
N ARG A 431 11.98 15.33 17.89
CA ARG A 431 10.81 14.45 17.83
C ARG A 431 10.41 14.15 16.38
N LEU A 432 10.77 15.03 15.45
CA LEU A 432 10.66 14.79 14.02
C LEU A 432 12.06 14.49 13.47
N ILE A 433 12.23 13.33 12.86
CA ILE A 433 13.52 12.84 12.40
C ILE A 433 13.40 12.37 10.95
N PHE A 434 14.27 12.90 10.09
CA PHE A 434 14.57 12.33 8.79
C PHE A 434 15.90 11.60 8.90
N GLU A 435 16.01 10.37 8.41
CA GLU A 435 17.27 9.62 8.45
C GLU A 435 17.50 8.85 7.14
N ASN A 436 18.65 9.05 6.51
CA ASN A 436 19.04 8.31 5.31
C ASN A 436 17.99 8.42 4.19
N ILE A 437 17.68 9.66 3.78
CA ILE A 437 16.74 9.98 2.71
C ILE A 437 17.51 10.28 1.41
N GLU A 438 17.08 9.68 0.30
CA GLU A 438 17.57 10.05 -1.03
C GLU A 438 16.45 10.72 -1.82
N ILE A 439 16.76 11.87 -2.42
CA ILE A 439 15.88 12.55 -3.38
C ILE A 439 16.55 12.42 -4.74
N LEU A 440 15.94 11.66 -5.65
CA LEU A 440 16.41 11.52 -7.03
C LEU A 440 16.01 12.79 -7.80
N SER A 441 16.96 13.72 -7.91
CA SER A 441 16.76 14.99 -8.58
C SER A 441 18.08 15.61 -9.06
N SER A 442 17.97 16.49 -10.05
CA SER A 442 19.00 17.43 -10.50
C SER A 442 18.97 18.79 -9.78
N SER A 443 17.87 19.09 -9.09
CA SER A 443 17.71 20.32 -8.30
C SER A 443 18.46 20.24 -6.97
N PRO A 444 19.00 21.37 -6.48
CA PRO A 444 19.68 21.41 -5.19
C PRO A 444 18.69 21.22 -4.02
N LEU A 445 19.21 20.77 -2.86
CA LEU A 445 18.39 20.40 -1.71
C LEU A 445 17.56 21.58 -1.15
N ASP A 446 18.09 22.80 -1.25
CA ASP A 446 17.44 24.04 -0.83
C ASP A 446 16.28 24.46 -1.75
N ILE A 447 16.02 23.73 -2.85
CA ILE A 447 14.81 23.85 -3.69
C ILE A 447 13.81 22.71 -3.40
N LEU A 448 14.29 21.60 -2.84
CA LEU A 448 13.51 20.37 -2.66
C LEU A 448 12.99 20.22 -1.24
N VAL A 449 13.62 20.87 -0.27
CA VAL A 449 13.22 20.83 1.15
C VAL A 449 13.03 22.25 1.63
N HIS A 450 11.82 22.56 2.06
CA HIS A 450 11.41 23.92 2.38
C HIS A 450 10.58 24.00 3.65
N LEU A 451 10.75 25.13 4.34
CA LEU A 451 9.73 25.61 5.27
C LEU A 451 8.62 26.24 4.44
N TYR A 452 7.38 25.84 4.69
CA TYR A 452 6.22 26.38 3.99
C TYR A 452 5.18 26.84 4.99
N THR A 453 4.54 27.97 4.68
CA THR A 453 3.39 28.48 5.44
C THR A 453 2.44 29.15 4.44
N SER A 454 1.19 28.74 4.41
CA SER A 454 0.16 29.32 3.54
C SER A 454 -0.25 30.76 3.97
N THR A 455 -0.17 31.07 5.27
CA THR A 455 -0.72 32.31 5.87
C THR A 455 0.31 33.21 6.57
N CYS A 456 1.48 32.68 6.95
CA CYS A 456 2.46 33.36 7.82
C CYS A 456 3.88 33.49 7.21
N GLN A 457 4.00 33.68 5.88
CA GLN A 457 5.30 33.69 5.17
C GLN A 457 6.33 34.68 5.74
N GLU A 458 5.90 35.78 6.36
CA GLU A 458 6.80 36.79 6.95
C GLU A 458 7.57 36.29 8.18
N SER A 459 7.20 35.12 8.74
CA SER A 459 7.87 34.51 9.89
C SER A 459 9.04 33.59 9.53
N ILE A 460 9.16 33.15 8.27
CA ILE A 460 10.25 32.30 7.82
C ILE A 460 11.50 33.16 7.55
N THR A 461 12.60 32.84 8.22
CA THR A 461 13.89 33.53 8.03
C THR A 461 14.91 32.65 7.30
N PRO A 462 15.86 33.22 6.56
CA PRO A 462 16.96 32.45 5.95
C PRO A 462 17.77 31.64 6.97
N GLU A 463 17.87 32.11 8.22
CA GLU A 463 18.53 31.38 9.31
C GLU A 463 17.78 30.10 9.68
N MET A 464 16.44 30.10 9.65
CA MET A 464 15.61 28.93 9.93
C MET A 464 15.72 27.89 8.82
N GLU A 465 15.64 28.32 7.56
CA GLU A 465 15.84 27.43 6.42
C GLU A 465 17.23 26.77 6.47
N LYS A 466 18.26 27.58 6.77
CA LYS A 466 19.61 27.06 6.94
C LYS A 466 19.69 26.04 8.09
N LEU A 467 19.08 26.31 9.23
CA LEU A 467 19.07 25.40 10.37
C LEU A 467 18.39 24.06 10.02
N MET A 468 17.23 24.12 9.37
CA MET A 468 16.52 22.93 8.86
C MET A 468 17.42 22.12 7.92
N LEU A 469 18.03 22.77 6.92
CA LEU A 469 18.90 22.10 5.96
C LEU A 469 20.15 21.50 6.62
N ASP A 470 20.74 22.18 7.60
CA ASP A 470 21.87 21.67 8.38
C ASP A 470 21.46 20.38 9.14
N VAL A 471 20.30 20.38 9.81
CA VAL A 471 19.77 19.20 10.52
C VAL A 471 19.52 18.03 9.57
N ILE A 472 18.78 18.26 8.48
CA ILE A 472 18.39 17.22 7.52
C ILE A 472 19.63 16.64 6.79
N THR A 473 20.62 17.48 6.48
CA THR A 473 21.87 17.01 5.84
C THR A 473 22.72 16.18 6.82
N ASN A 474 22.74 16.54 8.11
CA ASN A 474 23.50 15.82 9.13
C ASN A 474 22.98 14.39 9.38
N THR A 475 21.72 14.11 9.03
CA THR A 475 21.11 12.79 9.12
C THR A 475 21.16 12.01 7.79
N ASN A 476 22.08 12.37 6.89
CA ASN A 476 22.32 11.71 5.60
C ASN A 476 21.12 11.80 4.63
N THR A 477 20.35 12.89 4.70
CA THR A 477 19.46 13.27 3.60
C THR A 477 20.25 13.97 2.51
N LYS A 478 20.07 13.54 1.26
CA LYS A 478 20.86 14.04 0.12
C LYS A 478 20.11 13.92 -1.19
N VAL A 479 20.46 14.82 -2.10
CA VAL A 479 20.08 14.71 -3.51
C VAL A 479 21.05 13.76 -4.21
N VAL A 480 20.51 12.85 -5.02
CA VAL A 480 21.28 11.89 -5.82
C VAL A 480 20.84 11.95 -7.29
N THR A 481 21.75 11.62 -8.20
CA THR A 481 21.42 11.45 -9.63
C THR A 481 21.11 10.00 -9.99
N GLU A 482 21.42 9.06 -9.09
CA GLU A 482 21.13 7.63 -9.18
C GLU A 482 20.89 7.09 -7.76
N PRO A 483 19.84 6.28 -7.51
CA PRO A 483 19.60 5.69 -6.20
C PRO A 483 20.75 4.78 -5.75
N SER A 484 21.07 4.79 -4.47
CA SER A 484 22.12 3.92 -3.90
C SER A 484 21.76 2.43 -3.89
N GLY A 485 20.48 2.11 -3.99
CA GLY A 485 19.92 0.76 -3.83
C GLY A 485 19.82 0.28 -2.38
N ASN A 486 20.17 1.11 -1.39
CA ASN A 486 20.09 0.78 0.04
C ASN A 486 18.91 1.48 0.76
N VAL A 487 18.19 2.34 0.04
CA VAL A 487 16.99 3.04 0.50
C VAL A 487 15.84 2.77 -0.46
N GLY A 488 14.62 3.08 -0.02
CA GLY A 488 13.40 2.85 -0.77
C GLY A 488 12.77 1.49 -0.48
N ALA A 489 11.53 1.38 -0.92
CA ALA A 489 10.72 0.18 -0.84
C ALA A 489 11.31 -0.96 -1.68
N ASN A 490 11.22 -2.18 -1.14
CA ASN A 490 11.37 -3.41 -1.91
C ASN A 490 10.13 -3.62 -2.79
N VAL A 491 10.16 -3.06 -4.00
CA VAL A 491 9.04 -3.12 -4.96
C VAL A 491 8.68 -4.53 -5.43
N SER A 492 9.56 -5.53 -5.24
CA SER A 492 9.34 -6.90 -5.71
C SER A 492 8.19 -7.63 -4.98
N VAL A 493 7.79 -7.15 -3.80
CA VAL A 493 6.68 -7.75 -3.04
C VAL A 493 5.31 -7.37 -3.58
N PHE A 494 5.23 -6.32 -4.40
CA PHE A 494 3.97 -5.78 -4.93
C PHE A 494 3.54 -6.39 -6.26
N GLY A 495 4.20 -7.42 -6.77
CA GLY A 495 3.86 -8.03 -8.08
C GLY A 495 2.46 -8.64 -8.18
N TRP A 496 1.72 -8.73 -7.07
CA TRP A 496 0.36 -9.25 -6.99
C TRP A 496 -0.73 -8.18 -7.14
N THR A 497 -0.36 -6.90 -7.30
CA THR A 497 -1.25 -5.73 -7.20
C THR A 497 -1.76 -5.28 -8.57
N TRP A 498 -2.88 -4.57 -8.60
CA TRP A 498 -3.41 -3.98 -9.82
C TRP A 498 -2.49 -2.88 -10.36
N SER A 499 -1.82 -2.13 -9.50
CA SER A 499 -0.77 -1.17 -9.89
C SER A 499 0.35 -1.86 -10.68
N ALA A 500 0.74 -3.09 -10.28
CA ALA A 500 1.72 -3.88 -11.01
C ALA A 500 1.19 -4.32 -12.38
N PHE A 501 -0.07 -4.75 -12.44
CA PHE A 501 -0.75 -5.13 -13.68
C PHE A 501 -0.84 -3.95 -14.67
N GLN A 502 -1.16 -2.75 -14.17
CA GLN A 502 -1.21 -1.51 -14.94
C GLN A 502 0.18 -0.93 -15.28
N LYS A 503 1.24 -1.49 -14.70
CA LYS A 503 2.65 -1.10 -14.91
C LYS A 503 2.98 0.33 -14.43
N PHE A 504 2.44 0.74 -13.30
CA PHE A 504 2.67 2.09 -12.77
C PHE A 504 4.10 2.34 -12.28
N TYR A 505 4.87 1.29 -11.98
CA TYR A 505 6.21 1.42 -11.38
C TYR A 505 7.25 0.40 -11.90
N GLN A 506 6.98 -0.25 -13.04
CA GLN A 506 7.84 -1.31 -13.61
C GLN A 506 9.12 -0.79 -14.25
#